data_AF-A0A7L5PKH3-F1
#
_entry.id   AF-A0A7L5PKH3-F1
#
_cell.length_a   1.000
_cell.length_b   1.000
_cell.length_c   1.000
_cell.angle_alpha   90.00
_cell.angle_beta   90.00
_cell.angle_gamma   90.00
#
_symmetry.space_group_name_H-M   'P 1'
#
loop_
_entity.id
_entity.type
_entity.pdbx_description
1 polymer ?
#
loop_
_entity_poly.entity_id
_entity_poly.type
_entity_poly.pdbx_seq_one_letter_code
_entity_poly.pdbx_strand_id
1 'polypeptide(L)' 'NYPDLNNYMPSGEWALKDFQGWKHSENYSCCPDTPYLDITYHLILLRLPLYF' A
#
# COMPACT_ATOMS: atom_id res chain seq x y z
N ASN A 1 11.21 -0.36 -1.85
CA ASN A 1 10.16 0.20 -2.72
C ASN A 1 9.20 1.02 -1.90
N TYR A 2 9.56 2.29 -1.68
CA TYR A 2 8.70 3.26 -1.01
C TYR A 2 7.94 4.05 -2.07
N PRO A 3 6.59 4.12 -2.00
CA PRO A 3 5.78 4.99 -2.86
C PRO A 3 6.26 6.45 -2.84
N ASP A 4 6.06 7.19 -3.93
CA ASP A 4 6.32 8.62 -3.94
C ASP A 4 5.27 9.37 -3.10
N LEU A 5 5.72 10.31 -2.27
CA LEU A 5 4.86 11.16 -1.43
C LEU A 5 4.87 12.64 -1.86
N ASN A 6 5.41 12.99 -3.03
CA ASN A 6 5.55 14.40 -3.43
C ASN A 6 4.19 15.11 -3.58
N ASN A 7 3.11 14.35 -3.78
CA ASN A 7 1.74 14.88 -3.84
C ASN A 7 0.83 14.31 -2.73
N TYR A 8 1.42 13.91 -1.61
CA TYR A 8 0.65 13.42 -0.46
C TYR A 8 0.04 14.60 0.32
N MET A 9 -1.28 14.62 0.42
CA MET A 9 -2.00 15.57 1.26
C MET A 9 -2.20 14.95 2.65
N PRO A 10 -1.60 15.51 3.72
CA PRO A 10 -1.70 14.96 5.06
C PRO A 10 -3.13 15.07 5.61
N SER A 11 -3.59 14.03 6.30
CA SER A 11 -4.88 14.04 6.99
C SER A 11 -4.75 14.69 8.37
N GLY A 12 -5.78 15.42 8.80
CA GLY A 12 -5.88 15.98 10.16
C GLY A 12 -6.24 14.93 11.22
N GLU A 13 -6.67 13.74 10.81
CA GLU A 13 -7.13 12.66 11.71
C GLU A 13 -6.20 11.45 11.70
N TRP A 14 -5.35 11.29 10.68
CA TRP A 14 -4.50 10.12 10.50
C TRP A 14 -3.08 10.52 10.13
N ALA A 15 -2.10 9.99 10.87
CA ALA A 15 -0.69 10.12 10.56
C ALA A 15 -0.20 8.88 9.80
N LEU A 16 0.40 9.10 8.62
CA LEU A 16 1.09 8.05 7.88
C LEU A 16 2.41 7.70 8.58
N LYS A 17 2.54 6.47 9.07
CA LYS A 17 3.72 5.98 9.79
C LYS A 17 4.69 5.24 8.88
N ASP A 18 4.16 4.41 8.00
CA ASP A 18 4.93 3.63 7.05
C ASP A 18 4.10 3.35 5.81
N PHE A 19 4.77 3.18 4.68
CA PHE A 19 4.15 2.96 3.39
C PHE A 19 5.14 2.19 2.51
N GLN A 20 4.74 1.02 2.03
CA GLN A 20 5.62 0.19 1.21
C GLN A 20 4.82 -0.49 0.11
N GLY A 21 5.46 -0.67 -1.05
CA GLY A 21 4.90 -1.37 -2.20
C GLY A 21 5.65 -2.67 -2.47
N TRP A 22 4.90 -3.73 -2.74
CA TRP A 22 5.42 -5.02 -3.16
C TRP A 22 4.80 -5.41 -4.50
N LYS A 23 5.62 -5.99 -5.37
CA LYS A 23 5.16 -6.60 -6.61
C LYS A 23 5.04 -8.10 -6.36
N HIS A 24 3.86 -8.65 -6.58
CA HIS A 24 3.63 -10.10 -6.58
C HIS A 24 3.47 -10.62 -8.01
N SER A 25 3.76 -11.89 -8.16
CA SER A 25 3.68 -12.64 -9.41
C SER A 25 3.11 -13.99 -9.06
N GLU A 26 1.78 -14.10 -9.13
CA GLU A 26 1.06 -15.30 -8.74
C GLU A 26 0.71 -16.15 -9.96
N ASN A 27 1.04 -17.44 -9.89
CA ASN A 27 0.64 -18.42 -10.90
C ASN A 27 -0.55 -19.21 -10.38
N TYR A 28 -1.74 -18.91 -10.91
CA TYR A 28 -2.94 -19.66 -10.56
C TYR A 28 -2.97 -21.02 -11.27
N SER A 29 -3.53 -22.02 -10.60
CA SER A 29 -3.66 -23.39 -11.12
C SER A 29 -4.53 -23.51 -12.38
N CYS A 30 -5.34 -22.50 -12.68
CA CYS A 30 -6.13 -22.45 -13.92
C CYS A 30 -5.28 -22.18 -15.17
N CYS A 31 -4.17 -21.45 -15.04
CA CYS A 31 -3.33 -21.00 -16.15
C CYS A 31 -1.86 -20.85 -15.68
N PRO A 32 -1.04 -21.93 -15.72
CA PRO A 32 0.34 -21.89 -15.24
C PRO A 32 1.31 -21.12 -16.14
N ASP A 33 0.95 -20.91 -17.41
CA ASP A 33 1.82 -20.28 -18.42
C ASP A 33 1.92 -18.76 -18.29
N THR A 34 0.94 -18.12 -17.65
CA THR A 34 0.87 -16.66 -17.53
C THR A 34 0.80 -16.24 -16.06
N PRO A 35 1.89 -15.68 -15.49
CA PRO A 35 1.84 -15.09 -14.16
C PRO A 35 0.92 -13.88 -14.13
N TYR A 36 0.03 -13.83 -13.15
CA TYR A 36 -0.77 -12.65 -12.85
C TYR A 36 0.07 -11.73 -11.97
N LEU A 37 0.35 -10.53 -12.48
CA LEU A 37 1.13 -9.53 -11.78
C LEU A 37 0.20 -8.61 -11.00
N ASP A 38 0.48 -8.43 -9.73
CA ASP A 38 -0.16 -7.42 -8.89
C ASP A 38 0.88 -6.55 -8.19
N ILE A 39 0.43 -5.34 -7.82
CA ILE A 39 1.20 -4.41 -6.99
C ILE A 39 0.36 -4.13 -5.76
N THR A 40 0.81 -4.64 -4.63
CA THR A 40 0.13 -4.48 -3.35
C THR A 40 0.85 -3.41 -2.53
N TYR A 41 0.11 -2.38 -2.12
CA TYR A 41 0.61 -1.32 -1.26
C TYR A 41 0.09 -1.52 0.17
N HIS A 42 0.98 -1.51 1.15
CA HIS A 42 0.60 -1.50 2.56
C HIS A 42 0.83 -0.11 3.12
N LEU A 43 -0.21 0.42 3.78
CA LEU A 43 -0.20 1.73 4.43
C LEU A 43 -0.41 1.52 5.93
N ILE A 44 0.57 1.94 6.74
CA ILE A 44 0.45 1.95 8.19
C ILE A 44 0.01 3.35 8.61
N LEU A 45 -1.23 3.45 9.07
CA LEU A 45 -1.87 4.70 9.50
C LEU A 45 -2.12 4.67 11.01
N LEU A 46 -1.81 5.77 11.69
CA LEU A 46 -2.09 5.98 13.11
C LEU A 46 -3.18 7.05 13.27
N ARG A 47 -4.26 6.74 13.99
CA ARG A 47 -5.30 7.73 14.31
C ARG A 47 -4.78 8.77 15.30
N LEU A 48 -5.01 10.04 15.03
CA LEU A 48 -4.71 11.16 15.91
C LEU A 48 -5.89 11.38 16.88
N PRO A 49 -5.67 11.40 18.21
CA PRO A 49 -6.74 11.51 19.20
C PRO A 49 -7.18 12.96 19.45
N LEU A 50 -7.24 13.81 18.41
CA LEU A 50 -7.57 15.24 18.54
C LEU A 50 -9.06 15.47 18.83
N TYR A 51 -9.94 14.65 18.26
CA TYR A 51 -11.36 14.60 18.55
C TYR A 51 -11.82 13.13 18.53
N PHE A 52 -12.66 12.74 19.50
CA PHE A 52 -13.19 11.39 19.66
C PHE A 52 -14.64 11.29 19.21
#